data_AF-A0A7W1J6E3-F1
#
_entry.id   AF-A0A7W1J6E3-F1
#
_cell.length_a   1.000
_cell.length_b   1.000
_cell.length_c   1.000
_cell.angle_alpha   90.00
_cell.angle_beta   90.00
_cell.angle_gamma   90.00
#
_symmetry.space_group_name_H-M   'P 1'
#
loop_
_entity.id
_entity.type
_entity.pdbx_description
1 polymer ?
#
loop_
_entity_poly.entity_id
_entity_poly.type
_entity_poly.pdbx_seq_one_letter_code
_entity_poly.pdbx_strand_id
1 'polypeptide(L)'
;MKKIVMYFLFYSFIIFSCINANAQSNSVVRIYDLNPGTETDSTTSQAKKVKMFVNFKIVNVDKADSVFFLFGNTPGGSETTKELGQFNKLGSDYVVKTQGPSYPIINNEASCRVKISMSDYYNSSYLSLVVKDKSGLFTNVLNIRIN
;
A
#
# COMPACT_ATOMS: atom_id res chain seq x y z
N MET A 1 -11.62 -57.33 16.07
CA MET A 1 -11.31 -56.74 14.75
C MET A 1 -11.89 -55.34 14.51
N LYS A 2 -13.13 -55.02 14.90
CA LYS A 2 -13.75 -53.69 14.64
C LYS A 2 -13.00 -52.49 15.23
N LYS A 3 -12.33 -52.64 16.40
CA LYS A 3 -11.61 -51.54 17.07
C LYS A 3 -10.34 -51.09 16.30
N ILE A 4 -9.62 -52.02 15.69
CA ILE A 4 -8.35 -51.73 14.98
C ILE A 4 -8.60 -50.91 13.71
N VAL A 5 -9.67 -51.21 12.98
CA VAL A 5 -10.08 -50.46 11.77
C VAL A 5 -10.47 -49.02 12.12
N MET A 6 -11.13 -48.82 13.27
CA MET A 6 -11.54 -47.49 13.73
C MET A 6 -10.34 -46.60 14.08
N TYR A 7 -9.31 -47.15 14.74
CA TYR A 7 -8.07 -46.40 15.02
C TYR A 7 -7.31 -46.06 13.74
N PHE A 8 -7.33 -46.93 12.74
CA PHE A 8 -6.66 -46.71 11.46
C PHE A 8 -7.31 -45.57 10.66
N LEU A 9 -8.65 -45.53 10.62
CA LEU A 9 -9.42 -44.46 9.99
C LEU A 9 -9.26 -43.12 10.71
N PHE A 10 -9.14 -43.13 12.04
CA PHE A 10 -8.91 -41.92 12.82
C PHE A 10 -7.50 -41.34 12.58
N TYR A 11 -6.48 -42.21 12.51
CA TYR A 11 -5.11 -41.79 12.19
C TYR A 11 -4.98 -41.25 10.76
N SER A 12 -5.66 -41.85 9.77
CA SER A 12 -5.60 -41.34 8.40
C SER A 12 -6.25 -39.96 8.27
N PHE A 13 -7.29 -39.67 9.05
CA PHE A 13 -7.98 -38.37 9.04
C PHE A 13 -7.11 -37.24 9.64
N ILE A 14 -6.33 -37.55 10.69
CA ILE A 14 -5.38 -36.60 11.31
C ILE A 14 -4.22 -36.29 10.35
N ILE A 15 -3.70 -37.30 9.64
CA ILE A 15 -2.61 -37.09 8.68
C ILE A 15 -3.10 -36.26 7.48
N PHE A 16 -4.31 -36.49 6.98
CA PHE A 16 -4.88 -35.72 5.86
C PHE A 16 -5.16 -34.25 6.21
N SER A 17 -5.46 -33.96 7.48
CA SER A 17 -5.66 -32.58 7.95
C SER A 17 -4.35 -31.82 8.16
N CYS A 18 -3.24 -32.51 8.45
CA CYS A 18 -1.91 -31.88 8.54
C CYS A 18 -1.30 -31.51 7.17
N ILE A 19 -1.62 -32.24 6.10
CA ILE A 19 -1.01 -32.01 4.77
C ILE A 19 -1.58 -30.74 4.08
N ASN A 20 -2.78 -30.31 4.44
CA ASN A 20 -3.39 -29.08 3.89
C ASN A 20 -2.93 -27.78 4.56
N ALA A 21 -2.08 -27.85 5.60
CA ALA A 21 -1.62 -26.66 6.34
C ALA A 21 -0.44 -25.93 5.68
N ASN A 22 0.17 -26.48 4.62
CA ASN A 22 1.39 -25.92 4.01
C ASN A 22 1.19 -25.60 2.53
N ALA A 23 0.41 -24.56 2.22
CA ALA A 23 0.51 -23.87 0.92
C ALA A 23 -0.04 -22.43 0.94
N GLN A 24 -0.33 -21.84 2.10
CA GLN A 24 -0.60 -20.41 2.15
C GLN A 24 0.72 -19.67 1.99
N SER A 25 1.07 -19.42 0.73
CA SER A 25 2.12 -18.46 0.37
C SER A 25 1.77 -17.13 1.04
N ASN A 26 2.39 -16.90 2.20
CA ASN A 26 2.36 -15.66 2.98
C ASN A 26 3.13 -14.56 2.23
N SER A 27 2.79 -14.32 0.96
CA SER A 27 3.28 -13.16 0.24
C SER A 27 2.51 -11.94 0.76
N VAL A 28 3.01 -11.40 1.87
CA VAL A 28 2.52 -10.19 2.53
C VAL A 28 2.78 -9.01 1.60
N VAL A 29 1.83 -8.08 1.49
CA VAL A 29 2.03 -6.84 0.75
C VAL A 29 3.14 -6.04 1.44
N ARG A 30 4.11 -5.53 0.67
CA ARG A 30 5.22 -4.74 1.21
C ARG A 30 5.51 -3.56 0.33
N ILE A 31 5.93 -2.47 0.95
CA ILE A 31 6.34 -1.25 0.27
C ILE A 31 7.79 -0.90 0.62
N TYR A 32 8.53 -0.30 -0.31
CA TYR A 32 9.91 0.14 -0.12
C TYR A 32 10.28 1.28 -1.07
N ASP A 33 11.47 1.87 -0.90
CA ASP A 33 12.03 2.93 -1.75
C ASP A 33 11.11 4.15 -1.93
N LEU A 34 10.64 4.75 -0.83
CA LEU A 34 9.85 5.99 -0.89
C LEU A 34 10.72 7.18 -1.32
N ASN A 35 10.37 7.82 -2.44
CA ASN A 35 11.05 8.99 -2.97
C ASN A 35 10.05 10.04 -3.49
N PRO A 36 9.76 11.11 -2.72
CA PRO A 36 8.89 12.19 -3.14
C PRO A 36 9.65 13.29 -3.90
N GLY A 37 8.92 14.05 -4.72
CA GLY A 37 9.41 15.27 -5.36
C GLY A 37 8.27 16.27 -5.60
N THR A 38 8.57 17.56 -5.62
CA THR A 38 7.58 18.61 -5.86
C THR A 38 7.61 19.07 -7.33
N GLU A 39 6.43 19.25 -7.92
CA GLU A 39 6.28 19.92 -9.21
C GLU A 39 5.86 21.37 -8.97
N THR A 40 6.72 22.32 -9.30
CA THR A 40 6.38 23.73 -9.25
C THR A 40 5.57 24.08 -10.50
N ASP A 41 4.24 24.15 -10.36
CA ASP A 41 3.37 24.64 -11.42
C ASP A 41 3.42 26.17 -11.48
N SER A 42 4.35 26.70 -12.28
CA SER A 42 4.60 28.13 -12.45
C SER A 42 3.49 28.87 -13.22
N THR A 43 2.41 28.19 -13.64
CA THR A 43 1.34 28.80 -14.45
C THR A 43 0.11 29.26 -13.67
N THR A 44 0.04 28.98 -12.36
CA THR A 44 -1.11 29.39 -11.54
C THR A 44 -0.67 30.26 -10.36
N SER A 45 -0.76 31.58 -10.54
CA SER A 45 -0.63 32.62 -9.50
C SER A 45 -1.69 32.50 -8.36
N GLN A 46 -2.35 31.34 -8.21
CA GLN A 46 -3.44 31.09 -7.27
C GLN A 46 -3.46 29.66 -6.68
N ALA A 47 -2.50 28.76 -6.98
CA ALA A 47 -2.64 27.39 -6.51
C ALA A 47 -2.39 27.27 -5.00
N LYS A 48 -3.48 27.27 -4.21
CA LYS A 48 -3.52 26.85 -2.79
C LYS A 48 -3.10 25.39 -2.57
N LYS A 49 -2.54 24.71 -3.59
CA LYS A 49 -2.20 23.29 -3.58
C LYS A 49 -0.82 23.06 -4.19
N VAL A 50 0.00 22.25 -3.52
CA VAL A 50 1.27 21.73 -4.02
C VAL A 50 0.99 20.40 -4.72
N LYS A 51 1.49 20.27 -5.96
CA LYS A 51 1.51 18.99 -6.68
C LYS A 51 2.80 18.27 -6.29
N MET A 52 2.65 17.10 -5.67
CA MET A 52 3.78 16.26 -5.29
C MET A 52 3.72 14.94 -6.06
N PHE A 53 4.85 14.53 -6.62
CA PHE A 53 5.07 13.19 -7.11
C PHE A 53 5.56 12.32 -5.96
N VAL A 54 4.98 11.13 -5.80
CA VAL A 54 5.40 10.15 -4.81
C VAL A 54 5.71 8.85 -5.53
N ASN A 55 6.99 8.49 -5.54
CA ASN A 55 7.45 7.22 -6.08
C ASN A 55 7.68 6.23 -4.94
N PHE A 56 7.23 5.00 -5.13
CA PHE A 56 7.52 3.90 -4.21
C PHE A 56 7.44 2.56 -4.95
N LYS A 57 8.04 1.53 -4.38
CA LYS A 57 7.92 0.15 -4.87
C LYS A 57 6.97 -0.67 -4.01
N ILE A 58 6.29 -1.63 -4.63
CA ILE A 58 5.33 -2.50 -3.97
C ILE A 58 5.48 -3.96 -4.41
N VAL A 59 5.49 -4.89 -3.46
CA VAL A 59 5.43 -6.35 -3.72
C VAL A 59 4.02 -6.86 -3.45
N ASN A 60 3.56 -7.81 -4.27
CA ASN A 60 2.23 -8.43 -4.19
C ASN A 60 1.10 -7.41 -4.37
N VAL A 61 1.20 -6.56 -5.39
CA VAL A 61 0.20 -5.52 -5.70
C VAL A 61 -1.19 -6.10 -5.96
N ASP A 62 -1.28 -7.35 -6.41
CA ASP A 62 -2.52 -8.10 -6.60
C ASP A 62 -3.31 -8.28 -5.29
N LYS A 63 -2.65 -8.24 -4.14
CA LYS A 63 -3.24 -8.33 -2.80
C LYS A 63 -3.45 -6.96 -2.14
N ALA A 64 -2.94 -5.89 -2.71
CA ALA A 64 -3.12 -4.53 -2.20
C ALA A 64 -4.55 -4.02 -2.46
N ASP A 65 -5.09 -3.24 -1.52
CA ASP A 65 -6.40 -2.59 -1.65
C ASP A 65 -6.25 -1.07 -1.78
N SER A 66 -5.60 -0.43 -0.81
CA SER A 66 -5.47 1.02 -0.76
C SER A 66 -4.09 1.47 -0.27
N VAL A 67 -3.64 2.62 -0.76
CA VAL A 67 -2.44 3.33 -0.29
C VAL A 67 -2.84 4.64 0.37
N PHE A 68 -2.21 4.96 1.49
CA PHE A 68 -2.44 6.18 2.25
C PHE A 68 -1.17 7.02 2.23
N PHE A 69 -1.29 8.26 1.77
CA PHE A 69 -0.24 9.27 1.85
C PHE A 69 -0.59 10.17 3.03
N LEU A 70 0.18 10.05 4.11
CA LEU A 70 -0.06 10.72 5.38
C LEU A 70 0.96 11.85 5.53
N PHE A 71 0.47 13.05 5.79
CA PHE A 71 1.28 14.24 6.02
C PHE A 71 1.13 14.67 7.48
N GLY A 72 2.25 14.89 8.14
CA GLY A 72 2.28 15.24 9.55
C GLY A 72 3.67 15.68 10.03
N ASN A 73 3.75 15.94 11.34
CA ASN A 73 4.99 16.40 11.98
C ASN A 73 5.77 15.27 12.66
N THR A 74 5.20 14.07 12.71
CA THR A 74 5.81 12.86 13.26
C THR A 74 5.81 11.73 12.22
N PRO A 75 6.80 10.82 12.23
CA PRO A 75 6.78 9.62 11.37
C PRO A 75 5.54 8.77 11.63
N GLY A 76 4.83 8.37 10.56
CA GLY A 76 3.56 7.65 10.63
C GLY A 76 2.36 8.53 11.01
N GLY A 77 2.58 9.81 11.30
CA GLY A 77 1.56 10.75 11.73
C GLY A 77 0.59 11.10 10.59
N SER A 78 -0.71 11.05 10.89
CA SER A 78 -1.79 11.57 10.04
C SER A 78 -2.39 12.87 10.60
N GLU A 79 -1.60 13.60 11.40
CA GLU A 79 -2.04 14.74 12.21
C GLU A 79 -2.57 15.90 11.35
N THR A 80 -2.12 16.01 10.10
CA THR A 80 -2.41 17.15 9.24
C THR A 80 -3.32 16.77 8.07
N THR A 81 -2.90 15.83 7.23
CA THR A 81 -3.63 15.52 5.99
C THR A 81 -3.41 14.09 5.54
N LYS A 82 -4.42 13.52 4.87
CA LYS A 82 -4.36 12.20 4.26
C LYS A 82 -4.93 12.23 2.85
N GLU A 83 -4.15 11.72 1.90
CA GLU A 83 -4.62 11.41 0.54
C GLU A 83 -4.75 9.88 0.39
N LEU A 84 -5.79 9.44 -0.32
CA LEU A 84 -6.08 8.02 -0.56
C LEU A 84 -5.84 7.67 -2.04
N GLY A 85 -5.11 6.58 -2.27
CA GLY A 85 -5.06 5.89 -3.55
C GLY A 85 -5.69 4.51 -3.46
N GLN A 86 -6.38 4.08 -4.51
CA GLN A 86 -6.93 2.72 -4.64
C GLN A 86 -6.15 1.93 -5.69
N PHE A 87 -5.75 0.71 -5.34
CA PHE A 87 -5.15 -0.21 -6.30
C PHE A 87 -6.24 -0.86 -7.13
N ASN A 88 -6.14 -0.74 -8.45
CA ASN A 88 -7.09 -1.34 -9.38
C ASN A 88 -6.35 -2.15 -10.45
N LYS A 89 -6.97 -3.24 -10.89
CA LYS A 89 -6.48 -3.98 -12.05
C LYS A 89 -7.06 -3.35 -13.33
N LEU A 90 -6.20 -3.09 -14.32
CA LEU A 90 -6.58 -2.55 -15.62
C LEU A 90 -5.98 -3.45 -16.71
N GLY A 91 -6.77 -4.40 -17.21
CA GLY A 91 -6.27 -5.42 -18.13
C GLY A 91 -5.29 -6.38 -17.44
N SER A 92 -4.08 -6.51 -17.98
CA SER A 92 -2.98 -7.28 -17.37
C SER A 92 -2.25 -6.52 -16.26
N ASP A 93 -2.38 -5.19 -16.23
CA ASP A 93 -1.57 -4.32 -15.40
C ASP A 93 -2.32 -3.84 -14.16
N TYR A 94 -1.58 -3.23 -13.23
CA TYR A 94 -2.13 -2.60 -12.04
C TYR A 94 -1.92 -1.10 -12.09
N VAL A 95 -2.86 -0.36 -11.51
CA VAL A 95 -2.80 1.10 -11.41
C VAL A 95 -3.12 1.55 -9.98
N VAL A 96 -2.57 2.68 -9.56
CA VAL A 96 -3.03 3.42 -8.39
C VAL A 96 -3.91 4.58 -8.87
N LYS A 97 -5.16 4.61 -8.42
CA LYS A 97 -6.09 5.70 -8.67
C LYS A 97 -6.17 6.61 -7.45
N THR A 98 -5.67 7.84 -7.55
CA THR A 98 -5.83 8.88 -6.52
C THR A 98 -7.03 9.78 -6.84
N GLN A 99 -7.24 10.90 -6.13
CA GLN A 99 -8.25 11.90 -6.50
C GLN A 99 -7.87 12.61 -7.80
N GLY A 100 -8.00 11.92 -8.93
CA GLY A 100 -7.61 12.38 -10.25
C GLY A 100 -7.31 11.23 -11.22
N PRO A 101 -6.18 11.28 -11.96
CA PRO A 101 -5.85 10.25 -12.93
C PRO A 101 -5.39 8.95 -12.26
N SER A 102 -5.38 7.87 -13.04
CA SER A 102 -4.80 6.59 -12.63
C SER A 102 -3.34 6.52 -13.07
N TYR A 103 -2.48 6.01 -12.20
CA TYR A 103 -1.05 5.89 -12.43
C TYR A 103 -0.68 4.42 -12.58
N PRO A 104 -0.07 4.00 -13.69
CA PRO A 104 0.33 2.61 -13.88
C PRO A 104 1.42 2.22 -12.90
N ILE A 105 1.43 0.94 -12.55
CA ILE A 105 2.48 0.29 -11.77
C ILE A 105 3.29 -0.55 -12.72
N ILE A 106 4.54 -0.17 -12.96
CA ILE A 106 5.42 -0.77 -13.96
C ILE A 106 6.62 -1.35 -13.22
N ASN A 107 6.95 -2.62 -13.42
CA ASN A 107 8.06 -3.29 -12.74
C ASN A 107 8.05 -3.11 -11.21
N ASN A 108 6.85 -3.21 -10.60
CA ASN A 108 6.61 -2.98 -9.17
C ASN A 108 6.82 -1.54 -8.67
N GLU A 109 7.04 -0.56 -9.56
CA GLU A 109 7.18 0.86 -9.24
C GLU A 109 5.85 1.60 -9.48
N ALA A 110 5.41 2.36 -8.48
CA ALA A 110 4.25 3.22 -8.55
C ALA A 110 4.68 4.69 -8.46
N SER A 111 4.24 5.51 -9.42
CA SER A 111 4.51 6.95 -9.49
C SER A 111 3.20 7.73 -9.43
N CYS A 112 2.79 8.13 -8.22
CA CYS A 112 1.52 8.82 -8.00
C CYS A 112 1.73 10.34 -7.97
N ARG A 113 0.77 11.13 -8.48
CA ARG A 113 0.67 12.55 -8.11
C ARG A 113 -0.41 12.73 -7.05
N VAL A 114 -0.03 13.39 -5.97
CA VAL A 114 -0.91 13.77 -4.87
C VAL A 114 -1.00 15.29 -4.79
N LYS A 115 -2.19 15.79 -4.48
CA LYS A 115 -2.45 17.22 -4.32
C LYS A 115 -2.64 17.51 -2.84
N ILE A 116 -1.70 18.20 -2.23
CA ILE A 116 -1.80 18.66 -0.84
C ILE A 116 -2.01 20.17 -0.82
N SER A 117 -2.69 20.73 0.18
CA SER A 117 -2.77 22.18 0.29
C SER A 117 -1.38 22.77 0.60
N MET A 118 -1.16 24.04 0.21
CA MET A 118 0.12 24.69 0.45
C MET A 118 0.37 24.87 1.95
N SER A 119 -0.66 25.14 2.74
CA SER A 119 -0.55 25.21 4.21
C SER A 119 -0.19 23.85 4.81
N ASP A 120 -0.83 22.77 4.38
CA ASP A 120 -0.56 21.43 4.93
C ASP A 120 0.83 20.96 4.54
N TYR A 121 1.29 21.29 3.33
CA TYR A 121 2.66 21.02 2.89
C TYR A 121 3.67 21.71 3.81
N TYR A 122 3.56 23.03 4.02
CA TYR A 122 4.50 23.77 4.86
C TYR A 122 4.40 23.45 6.35
N ASN A 123 3.23 23.01 6.82
CA ASN A 123 3.00 22.61 8.21
C ASN A 123 3.31 21.13 8.48
N SER A 124 3.80 20.39 7.48
CA SER A 124 4.18 18.99 7.60
C SER A 124 5.69 18.83 7.42
N SER A 125 6.30 18.07 8.32
CA SER A 125 7.72 17.73 8.27
C SER A 125 7.96 16.39 7.57
N TYR A 126 6.97 15.49 7.58
CA TYR A 126 7.06 14.13 7.08
C TYR A 126 5.95 13.80 6.09
N LEU A 127 6.32 13.02 5.07
CA LEU A 127 5.42 12.17 4.30
C LEU A 127 5.59 10.73 4.80
N SER A 128 4.48 10.11 5.17
CA SER A 128 4.43 8.68 5.49
C SER A 128 3.55 7.96 4.48
N LEU A 129 3.97 6.76 4.08
CA LEU A 129 3.22 5.91 3.15
C LEU A 129 2.94 4.57 3.81
N VAL A 130 1.69 4.14 3.76
CA VAL A 130 1.25 2.84 4.25
C VAL A 130 0.22 2.26 3.29
N VAL A 131 0.27 0.95 3.07
CA VAL A 131 -0.71 0.22 2.25
C VAL A 131 -1.58 -0.62 3.15
N LYS A 132 -2.87 -0.71 2.82
CA LYS A 132 -3.80 -1.69 3.37
C LYS A 132 -4.01 -2.78 2.33
N ASP A 133 -3.88 -4.03 2.74
CA ASP A 133 -4.17 -5.16 1.88
C ASP A 133 -5.67 -5.50 1.87
N LYS A 134 -6.08 -6.40 0.96
CA LYS A 134 -7.47 -6.83 0.81
C LYS A 134 -8.02 -7.60 2.02
N SER A 135 -7.16 -8.10 2.91
CA SER A 135 -7.57 -8.72 4.18
C SER A 135 -7.86 -7.68 5.26
N GLY A 136 -7.45 -6.44 5.03
CA GLY A 136 -7.65 -5.31 5.92
C GLY A 136 -6.45 -4.96 6.79
N LEU A 137 -5.34 -5.69 6.65
CA LEU A 137 -4.11 -5.46 7.41
C LEU A 137 -3.25 -4.38 6.74
N PHE A 138 -2.52 -3.63 7.57
CA PHE A 138 -1.59 -2.62 7.11
C PHE A 138 -0.18 -3.18 6.94
N THR A 139 0.53 -2.69 5.93
CA THR A 139 1.93 -3.03 5.65
C THR A 139 2.89 -2.33 6.61
N ASN A 140 4.19 -2.53 6.39
CA ASN A 140 5.20 -1.61 6.91
C ASN A 140 4.89 -0.16 6.49
N VAL A 141 5.31 0.79 7.32
CA VAL A 141 5.19 2.23 7.04
C VAL A 141 6.52 2.74 6.53
N LEU A 142 6.51 3.48 5.42
CA LEU A 142 7.66 4.24 4.94
C LEU A 142 7.52 5.68 5.37
N ASN A 143 8.62 6.32 5.77
CA ASN A 143 8.63 7.70 6.23
C ASN A 143 9.78 8.43 5.56
N ILE A 144 9.54 9.66 5.14
CA ILE A 144 10.58 10.55 4.60
C ILE A 144 10.30 11.98 5.01
N ARG A 145 11.38 12.71 5.31
CA ARG A 145 11.32 14.14 5.61
C ARG A 145 11.10 14.92 4.31
N ILE A 146 10.17 15.87 4.31
CA ILE A 146 9.80 16.67 3.13
C ILE A 146 10.04 18.17 3.26
N ASN A 147 10.33 18.66 4.48
CA ASN A 147 10.76 20.03 4.79
C ASN A 147 11.75 20.05 5.95
#